data_AF-A0A091G8G8-F1
#
_entry.id   AF-A0A091G8G8-F1
#
_cell.length_a   1.000
_cell.length_b   1.000
_cell.length_c   1.000
_cell.angle_alpha   90.00
_cell.angle_beta   90.00
_cell.angle_gamma   90.00
#
_symmetry.space_group_name_H-M   'P 1'
#
loop_
_entity.id
_entity.type
_entity.pdbx_description
1 polymer ?
#
loop_
_entity_poly.entity_id
_entity_poly.type
_entity_poly.pdbx_seq_one_letter_code
_entity_poly.pdbx_strand_id
1 'polypeptide(L)'
;LLRSGIMCLPGSSDKLGRALLQVSTSSSAWGATWCSATELAKLILYLCSLSRRDMKDDGLTVVVDARKQPPAPVLFSALRSAQSVSPGCIHTVLLLAEKELLAHRERLPGVQVETLASLKALSRYVDSSQLTQELDGTFPYCHGEWVQFYQKLHPFVAGLRQALELLQSCIRELRSTDTPAGMQDVAECIRWHQELMQRVLSDPQLVRVQREGGAVLARLRRE
;
A
#
# COMPACT_ATOMS: atom_id res chain seq x y z
N LEU A 1 8.32 -7.69 7.50
CA LEU A 1 6.84 -7.64 7.48
C LEU A 1 6.26 -8.05 6.13
N LEU A 2 6.44 -7.31 5.02
CA LEU A 2 5.82 -7.66 3.72
C LEU A 2 6.09 -9.09 3.24
N ARG A 3 7.30 -9.61 3.48
CA ARG A 3 7.73 -10.97 3.10
C ARG A 3 7.10 -12.10 3.92
N SER A 4 6.46 -11.81 5.06
CA SER A 4 6.04 -12.84 6.00
C SER A 4 4.69 -13.48 5.69
N GLY A 5 3.97 -13.00 4.66
CA GLY A 5 2.68 -13.56 4.25
C GLY A 5 1.52 -13.36 5.24
N ILE A 6 1.74 -12.70 6.37
CA ILE A 6 0.70 -12.52 7.39
C ILE A 6 -0.49 -11.68 6.90
N MET A 7 -0.23 -10.78 5.95
CA MET A 7 -1.20 -9.90 5.33
C MET A 7 -0.88 -9.79 3.85
N CYS A 8 -1.88 -9.92 2.99
CA CYS A 8 -1.73 -9.72 1.56
C CYS A 8 -2.92 -8.99 0.94
N LEU A 9 -2.62 -8.18 -0.07
CA LEU A 9 -3.59 -7.50 -0.92
C LEU A 9 -3.49 -8.12 -2.32
N PRO A 10 -4.17 -9.26 -2.57
CA PRO A 10 -4.05 -10.02 -3.82
C PRO A 10 -4.56 -9.26 -5.05
N GLY A 11 -5.34 -8.20 -4.86
CA GLY A 11 -5.98 -7.45 -5.94
C GLY A 11 -7.40 -7.92 -6.27
N SER A 12 -7.96 -8.80 -5.43
CA SER A 12 -9.36 -9.23 -5.49
C SER A 12 -10.29 -8.28 -4.73
N SER A 13 -11.60 -8.44 -4.93
CA SER A 13 -12.62 -7.60 -4.30
C SER A 13 -13.76 -8.40 -3.67
N ASP A 14 -14.46 -7.79 -2.72
CA ASP A 14 -15.72 -8.31 -2.22
C ASP A 14 -16.85 -8.07 -3.24
N LYS A 15 -18.07 -8.54 -2.91
CA LYS A 15 -19.25 -8.41 -3.78
C LYS A 15 -19.74 -6.96 -3.96
N LEU A 16 -19.29 -6.04 -3.11
CA LEU A 16 -19.58 -4.61 -3.24
C LEU A 16 -18.47 -3.87 -4.00
N GLY A 17 -17.44 -4.59 -4.47
CA GLY A 17 -16.33 -4.00 -5.19
C GLY A 17 -15.32 -3.30 -4.28
N ARG A 18 -15.24 -3.64 -3.00
CA ARG A 18 -14.17 -3.16 -2.09
C ARG A 18 -12.98 -4.09 -2.15
N ALA A 19 -11.76 -3.53 -2.11
CA ALA A 19 -10.55 -4.33 -2.18
C ALA A 19 -10.39 -5.23 -0.94
N LEU A 20 -9.92 -6.45 -1.16
CA LEU A 20 -9.79 -7.47 -0.13
C LEU A 20 -8.38 -7.54 0.45
N LEU A 21 -8.26 -7.25 1.74
CA LEU A 21 -7.06 -7.55 2.53
C LEU A 21 -7.26 -8.90 3.21
N GLN A 22 -6.40 -9.88 2.94
CA GLN A 22 -6.46 -11.19 3.60
C GLN A 22 -5.37 -11.28 4.68
N VAL A 23 -5.75 -11.82 5.84
CA VAL A 23 -4.88 -11.97 7.01
C VAL A 23 -4.85 -13.44 7.43
N SER A 24 -3.66 -14.03 7.46
CA SER A 24 -3.46 -15.42 7.91
C SER A 24 -2.97 -15.43 9.35
N THR A 25 -3.68 -16.10 10.26
CA THR A 25 -3.28 -16.20 11.67
C THR A 25 -2.25 -17.32 11.93
N SER A 26 -2.07 -18.23 10.98
CA SER A 26 -1.26 -19.45 11.16
C SER A 26 0.27 -19.25 11.04
N SER A 27 0.73 -18.05 10.67
CA SER A 27 2.15 -17.76 10.45
C SER A 27 2.93 -17.61 11.75
N SER A 28 4.10 -18.23 11.86
CA SER A 28 5.01 -18.06 13.00
C SER A 28 5.51 -16.61 13.16
N ALA A 29 5.38 -15.79 12.11
CA ALA A 29 5.72 -14.38 12.11
C ALA A 29 4.99 -13.56 13.18
N TRP A 30 3.80 -13.99 13.63
CA TRP A 30 3.04 -13.30 14.69
C TRP A 30 3.79 -13.25 16.02
N GLY A 31 4.68 -14.20 16.29
CA GLY A 31 5.52 -14.23 17.49
C GLY A 31 6.85 -13.48 17.37
N ALA A 32 7.15 -12.90 16.20
CA ALA A 32 8.42 -12.22 15.99
C ALA A 32 8.45 -10.84 16.66
N THR A 33 9.61 -10.43 17.20
CA THR A 33 9.79 -9.15 17.89
C THR A 33 9.53 -7.93 17.00
N TRP A 34 9.74 -8.07 15.68
CA TRP A 34 9.43 -7.02 14.70
C TRP A 34 7.94 -6.93 14.35
N CYS A 35 7.12 -7.90 14.75
CA CYS A 35 5.68 -7.95 14.47
C CYS A 35 4.90 -7.16 15.55
N SER A 36 5.08 -5.84 15.57
CA SER A 36 4.41 -4.93 16.51
C SER A 36 3.15 -4.31 15.91
N ALA A 37 2.27 -3.79 16.77
CA ALA A 37 1.04 -3.09 16.33
C ALA A 37 1.37 -1.89 15.41
N THR A 38 2.45 -1.16 15.71
CA THR A 38 2.92 -0.02 14.92
C THR A 38 3.35 -0.44 13.52
N GLU A 39 4.15 -1.49 13.39
CA GLU A 39 4.62 -1.96 12.09
C GLU A 39 3.49 -2.56 11.26
N LEU A 40 2.57 -3.28 11.90
CA LEU A 40 1.35 -3.78 11.25
C LEU A 40 0.44 -2.64 10.79
N ALA A 41 0.25 -1.60 11.60
CA ALA A 41 -0.55 -0.44 11.22
C ALA A 41 0.05 0.29 10.00
N LYS A 42 1.38 0.46 9.97
CA LYS A 42 2.10 1.00 8.80
C LYS A 42 1.87 0.14 7.56
N LEU A 43 1.93 -1.19 7.69
CA LEU A 43 1.65 -2.08 6.57
C LEU A 43 0.21 -1.95 6.08
N ILE A 44 -0.78 -1.95 6.98
CA ILE A 44 -2.19 -1.78 6.62
C ILE A 44 -2.36 -0.46 5.85
N LEU A 45 -1.86 0.66 6.37
CA LEU A 45 -1.95 1.97 5.72
C LEU A 45 -1.25 1.99 4.35
N TYR A 46 -0.10 1.32 4.24
CA TYR A 46 0.58 1.15 2.97
C TYR A 46 -0.29 0.38 1.97
N LEU A 47 -0.88 -0.75 2.36
CA LEU A 47 -1.78 -1.53 1.51
C LEU A 47 -3.05 -0.75 1.14
N CYS A 48 -3.64 0.01 2.07
CA CYS A 48 -4.75 0.92 1.77
C CYS A 48 -4.36 1.95 0.69
N SER A 49 -3.14 2.45 0.71
CA SER A 49 -2.66 3.42 -0.29
C SER A 49 -2.49 2.84 -1.69
N LEU A 50 -2.38 1.51 -1.81
CA LEU A 50 -2.25 0.79 -3.07
C LEU A 50 -3.59 0.45 -3.72
N SER A 51 -4.69 0.52 -2.96
CA SER A 51 -6.03 0.32 -3.52
C SER A 51 -6.33 1.37 -4.59
N ARG A 52 -6.98 0.94 -5.69
CA ARG A 52 -7.28 1.82 -6.84
C ARG A 52 -8.14 3.00 -6.39
N ARG A 53 -7.94 4.17 -7.01
CA ARG A 53 -8.66 5.41 -6.65
C ARG A 53 -10.18 5.26 -6.74
N ASP A 54 -10.68 4.49 -7.70
CA ASP A 54 -12.12 4.25 -7.90
C ASP A 54 -12.76 3.41 -6.78
N MET A 55 -11.94 2.77 -5.93
CA MET A 55 -12.36 1.93 -4.79
C MET A 55 -11.97 2.56 -3.44
N LYS A 56 -11.40 3.77 -3.44
CA LYS A 56 -10.75 4.36 -2.26
C LYS A 56 -11.76 4.98 -1.30
N ASP A 57 -12.92 5.38 -1.80
CA ASP A 57 -13.97 6.02 -1.00
C ASP A 57 -14.80 5.01 -0.17
N ASP A 58 -14.71 3.72 -0.49
CA ASP A 58 -15.48 2.66 0.18
C ASP A 58 -14.72 1.89 1.25
N GLY A 59 -13.40 2.11 1.38
CA GLY A 59 -12.53 1.40 2.31
C GLY A 59 -12.26 -0.06 1.93
N LEU A 60 -11.41 -0.73 2.72
CA LEU A 60 -11.07 -2.14 2.54
C LEU A 60 -12.03 -3.07 3.28
N THR A 61 -12.23 -4.27 2.72
CA THR A 61 -12.77 -5.42 3.44
C THR A 61 -11.60 -6.32 3.89
N VAL A 62 -11.46 -6.51 5.20
CA VAL A 62 -10.40 -7.33 5.79
C VAL A 62 -10.95 -8.70 6.14
N VAL A 63 -10.40 -9.76 5.56
CA VAL A 63 -10.74 -11.16 5.89
C VAL A 63 -9.64 -11.74 6.77
N VAL A 64 -10.00 -12.15 7.98
CA VAL A 64 -9.07 -12.78 8.92
C VAL A 64 -9.37 -14.27 8.99
N ASP A 65 -8.46 -15.09 8.48
CA ASP A 65 -8.57 -16.55 8.56
C ASP A 65 -8.08 -17.04 9.93
N ALA A 66 -9.04 -17.27 10.83
CA ALA A 66 -8.80 -17.76 12.17
C ALA A 66 -9.31 -19.21 12.37
N ARG A 67 -9.50 -19.97 11.28
CA ARG A 67 -9.97 -21.37 11.35
C ARG A 67 -9.00 -22.28 12.11
N LYS A 68 -7.69 -22.04 11.96
CA LYS A 68 -6.63 -22.86 12.56
C LYS A 68 -6.15 -22.32 13.91
N GLN A 69 -6.05 -21.00 14.04
CA GLN A 69 -5.54 -20.32 15.23
C GLN A 69 -6.29 -19.01 15.45
N PRO A 70 -6.52 -18.59 16.71
CA PRO A 70 -7.13 -17.30 17.00
C PRO A 70 -6.22 -16.15 16.52
N PRO A 71 -6.77 -14.99 16.14
CA PRO A 71 -5.95 -13.85 15.76
C PRO A 71 -5.16 -13.30 16.96
N ALA A 72 -3.91 -12.92 16.73
CA ALA A 72 -3.09 -12.30 17.76
C ALA A 72 -3.69 -10.93 18.18
N PRO A 73 -3.74 -10.58 19.48
CA PRO A 73 -4.31 -9.30 19.95
C PRO A 73 -3.68 -8.05 19.30
N VAL A 74 -2.41 -8.17 18.90
CA VAL A 74 -1.66 -7.11 18.21
C VAL A 74 -2.30 -6.71 16.87
N LEU A 75 -3.00 -7.63 16.19
CA LEU A 75 -3.74 -7.35 14.96
C LEU A 75 -4.83 -6.30 15.19
N PHE A 76 -5.65 -6.47 16.22
CA PHE A 76 -6.77 -5.55 16.50
C PHE A 76 -6.26 -4.18 16.94
N SER A 77 -5.14 -4.14 17.65
CA SER A 77 -4.44 -2.90 17.99
C SER A 77 -3.92 -2.18 16.73
N ALA A 78 -3.38 -2.92 15.76
CA ALA A 78 -2.94 -2.38 14.48
C ALA A 78 -4.11 -1.86 13.62
N LEU A 79 -5.21 -2.61 13.53
CA LEU A 79 -6.43 -2.19 12.82
C LEU A 79 -7.00 -0.90 13.41
N ARG A 80 -7.07 -0.80 14.74
CA ARG A 80 -7.51 0.42 15.43
C ARG A 80 -6.58 1.61 15.16
N SER A 81 -5.27 1.39 15.19
CA SER A 81 -4.28 2.42 14.90
C SER A 81 -4.39 2.92 13.45
N ALA A 82 -4.53 2.01 12.48
CA ALA A 82 -4.73 2.36 11.08
C ALA A 82 -6.01 3.18 10.87
N GLN A 83 -7.13 2.77 11.48
CA GLN A 83 -8.40 3.50 11.40
C GLN A 83 -8.33 4.88 12.07
N SER A 84 -7.54 5.04 13.13
CA SER A 84 -7.32 6.34 13.77
C SER A 84 -6.50 7.30 12.90
N VAL A 85 -5.55 6.78 12.12
CA VAL A 85 -4.69 7.57 11.23
C VAL A 85 -5.41 7.91 9.93
N SER A 86 -6.18 6.97 9.39
CA SER A 86 -6.97 7.12 8.18
C SER A 86 -8.38 6.60 8.39
N PRO A 87 -9.29 7.44 8.94
CA PRO A 87 -10.69 7.05 9.12
C PRO A 87 -11.31 6.58 7.80
N GLY A 88 -12.05 5.47 7.85
CA GLY A 88 -12.69 4.87 6.67
C GLY A 88 -11.78 3.97 5.82
N CYS A 89 -10.48 3.86 6.12
CA CYS A 89 -9.59 2.99 5.33
C CYS A 89 -9.95 1.51 5.46
N ILE A 90 -10.55 1.10 6.58
CA ILE A 90 -11.15 -0.21 6.78
C ILE A 90 -12.65 -0.01 6.94
N HIS A 91 -13.44 -0.70 6.13
CA HIS A 91 -14.89 -0.68 6.18
C HIS A 91 -15.43 -1.84 7.04
N THR A 92 -15.01 -3.06 6.70
CA THR A 92 -15.51 -4.28 7.34
C THR A 92 -14.33 -5.19 7.68
N VAL A 93 -14.43 -5.87 8.83
CA VAL A 93 -13.56 -6.99 9.21
C VAL A 93 -14.43 -8.24 9.31
N LEU A 94 -14.14 -9.22 8.46
CA LEU A 94 -14.76 -10.54 8.42
C LEU A 94 -13.83 -11.54 9.09
N LEU A 95 -14.20 -11.99 10.28
CA LEU A 95 -13.43 -12.94 11.07
C LEU A 95 -13.98 -14.35 10.83
N LEU A 96 -13.24 -15.14 10.05
CA LEU A 96 -13.59 -16.53 9.76
C LEU A 96 -13.03 -17.42 10.88
N ALA A 97 -13.87 -17.83 11.82
CA ALA A 97 -13.48 -18.70 12.93
C ALA A 97 -14.63 -19.62 13.32
N GLU A 98 -14.31 -20.79 13.88
CA GLU A 98 -15.30 -21.64 14.50
C GLU A 98 -15.83 -21.02 15.81
N LYS A 99 -17.11 -21.25 16.13
CA LYS A 99 -17.86 -20.55 17.20
C LYS A 99 -17.18 -20.59 18.57
N GLU A 100 -16.39 -21.61 18.87
CA GLU A 100 -15.73 -21.84 20.17
C GLU A 100 -14.51 -20.92 20.41
N LEU A 101 -13.96 -20.29 19.37
CA LEU A 101 -12.69 -19.54 19.46
C LEU A 101 -12.84 -18.04 19.76
N LEU A 102 -14.06 -17.51 19.87
CA LEU A 102 -14.34 -16.07 19.87
C LEU A 102 -15.13 -15.60 21.09
N ALA A 103 -14.66 -15.96 22.28
CA ALA A 103 -15.22 -15.48 23.55
C ALA A 103 -15.16 -13.94 23.72
N HIS A 104 -14.45 -13.21 22.85
CA HIS A 104 -14.38 -11.76 22.86
C HIS A 104 -14.70 -11.17 21.48
N ARG A 105 -15.81 -10.43 21.37
CA ARG A 105 -16.08 -9.57 20.21
C ARG A 105 -15.16 -8.36 20.29
N GLU A 106 -14.10 -8.37 19.50
CA GLU A 106 -13.24 -7.21 19.32
C GLU A 106 -14.03 -6.06 18.72
N ARG A 107 -14.10 -4.94 19.46
CA ARG A 107 -14.78 -3.72 19.01
C ARG A 107 -13.76 -2.81 18.35
N LEU A 108 -13.98 -2.52 17.08
CA LEU A 108 -13.27 -1.51 16.31
C LEU A 108 -14.24 -0.33 16.08
N PRO A 109 -14.00 0.84 16.70
CA PRO A 109 -14.88 2.00 16.53
C PRO A 109 -15.02 2.39 15.05
N GLY A 110 -16.26 2.53 14.57
CA GLY A 110 -16.55 2.92 13.19
C GLY A 110 -16.24 1.84 12.13
N VAL A 111 -16.00 0.58 12.54
CA VAL A 111 -15.74 -0.54 11.63
C VAL A 111 -16.71 -1.67 11.94
N GLN A 112 -17.35 -2.22 10.91
CA GLN A 112 -18.22 -3.38 11.06
C GLN A 112 -17.37 -4.64 11.25
N VAL A 113 -17.48 -5.29 12.40
CA VAL A 113 -16.78 -6.55 12.68
C VAL A 113 -17.80 -7.69 12.70
N GLU A 114 -17.64 -8.65 11.80
CA GLU A 114 -18.51 -9.81 11.70
C GLU A 114 -17.76 -11.12 11.86
N THR A 115 -18.32 -11.99 12.69
CA THR A 115 -17.81 -13.35 12.88
C THR A 115 -18.56 -14.33 11.99
N LEU A 116 -17.83 -15.10 11.21
CA LEU A 116 -18.35 -16.06 10.25
C LEU A 116 -17.89 -17.47 10.64
N ALA A 117 -18.85 -18.35 10.85
CA ALA A 117 -18.59 -19.72 11.31
C ALA A 117 -18.16 -20.69 10.20
N SER A 118 -18.19 -20.27 8.93
CA SER A 118 -17.85 -21.13 7.79
C SER A 118 -17.58 -20.33 6.52
N LEU A 119 -16.92 -20.97 5.55
CA LEU A 119 -16.74 -20.42 4.20
C LEU A 119 -18.07 -20.16 3.49
N LYS A 120 -19.11 -20.96 3.77
CA LYS A 120 -20.47 -20.72 3.26
C LYS A 120 -21.07 -19.41 3.81
N ALA A 121 -20.71 -19.02 5.03
CA ALA A 121 -21.12 -17.72 5.56
C ALA A 121 -20.32 -16.57 4.94
N LEU A 122 -19.03 -16.79 4.63
CA LEU A 122 -18.15 -15.85 3.92
C LEU A 122 -18.59 -15.61 2.47
N SER A 123 -19.15 -16.62 1.80
CA SER A 123 -19.62 -16.50 0.42
C SER A 123 -20.77 -15.52 0.21
N ARG A 124 -21.39 -15.03 1.30
CA ARG A 124 -22.36 -13.92 1.28
C ARG A 124 -21.69 -12.58 0.98
N TYR A 125 -20.41 -12.42 1.34
CA TYR A 125 -19.64 -11.18 1.20
C TYR A 125 -18.63 -11.24 0.07
N VAL A 126 -18.00 -12.39 -0.14
CA VAL A 126 -16.90 -12.55 -1.09
C VAL A 126 -17.14 -13.79 -1.95
N ASP A 127 -17.03 -13.67 -3.27
CA ASP A 127 -17.13 -14.82 -4.17
C ASP A 127 -15.88 -15.72 -4.04
N SER A 128 -16.04 -17.04 -4.20
CA SER A 128 -14.90 -17.98 -4.14
C SER A 128 -13.83 -17.68 -5.19
N SER A 129 -14.20 -17.10 -6.33
CA SER A 129 -13.26 -16.64 -7.36
C SER A 129 -12.40 -15.45 -6.94
N GLN A 130 -12.74 -14.76 -5.85
CA GLN A 130 -12.02 -13.62 -5.29
C GLN A 130 -11.22 -14.00 -4.03
N LEU A 131 -11.34 -15.24 -3.55
CA LEU A 131 -10.54 -15.78 -2.45
C LEU A 131 -9.31 -16.51 -2.99
N THR A 132 -8.18 -16.39 -2.28
CA THR A 132 -6.97 -17.13 -2.63
C THR A 132 -7.12 -18.61 -2.28
N GLN A 133 -6.22 -19.44 -2.78
CA GLN A 133 -6.22 -20.89 -2.48
C GLN A 133 -6.08 -21.19 -0.97
N GLU A 134 -5.42 -20.32 -0.19
CA GLU A 134 -5.32 -20.49 1.27
C GLU A 134 -6.70 -20.40 1.97
N LEU A 135 -7.64 -19.67 1.35
CA LEU A 135 -9.03 -19.53 1.78
C LEU A 135 -10.00 -20.43 0.97
N ASP A 136 -9.50 -21.51 0.38
CA ASP A 136 -10.26 -22.45 -0.46
C ASP A 136 -10.98 -21.80 -1.65
N GLY A 137 -10.39 -20.72 -2.18
CA GLY A 137 -10.85 -20.02 -3.37
C GLY A 137 -10.05 -20.34 -4.63
N THR A 138 -10.38 -19.66 -5.73
CA THR A 138 -9.74 -19.85 -7.04
C THR A 138 -9.01 -18.63 -7.58
N PHE A 139 -8.91 -17.54 -6.80
CA PHE A 139 -8.17 -16.35 -7.21
C PHE A 139 -6.68 -16.66 -7.31
N PRO A 140 -6.03 -16.42 -8.47
CA PRO A 140 -4.61 -16.69 -8.64
C PRO A 140 -3.78 -15.70 -7.81
N TYR A 141 -3.00 -16.21 -6.87
CA TYR A 141 -2.12 -15.40 -6.05
C TYR A 141 -0.85 -16.16 -5.67
N CYS A 142 0.30 -15.53 -5.88
CA CYS A 142 1.59 -15.99 -5.39
C CYS A 142 2.24 -14.89 -4.55
N HIS A 143 2.40 -15.14 -3.24
CA HIS A 143 2.97 -14.13 -2.34
C HIS A 143 4.40 -13.74 -2.73
N GLY A 144 5.21 -14.71 -3.19
CA GLY A 144 6.59 -14.46 -3.62
C GLY A 144 6.67 -13.51 -4.81
N GLU A 145 5.88 -13.77 -5.85
CA GLU A 145 5.81 -12.92 -7.05
C GLU A 145 5.27 -11.52 -6.70
N TRP A 146 4.21 -11.45 -5.90
CA TRP A 146 3.66 -10.18 -5.42
C TRP A 146 4.70 -9.34 -4.66
N VAL A 147 5.45 -9.97 -3.74
CA VAL A 147 6.55 -9.30 -3.03
C VAL A 147 7.63 -8.82 -3.99
N GLN A 148 8.02 -9.63 -4.97
CA GLN A 148 9.04 -9.28 -5.97
C GLN A 148 8.59 -8.09 -6.84
N PHE A 149 7.32 -8.05 -7.24
CA PHE A 149 6.73 -6.93 -7.95
C PHE A 149 6.89 -5.62 -7.15
N TYR A 150 6.48 -5.61 -5.88
CA TYR A 150 6.59 -4.41 -5.04
C TYR A 150 8.04 -4.01 -4.75
N GLN A 151 8.96 -4.97 -4.66
CA GLN A 151 10.39 -4.69 -4.53
C GLN A 151 10.99 -4.01 -5.77
N LYS A 152 10.49 -4.33 -6.98
CA LYS A 152 10.88 -3.64 -8.20
C LYS A 152 10.21 -2.26 -8.32
N LEU A 153 8.96 -2.14 -7.87
CA LEU A 153 8.18 -0.90 -7.94
C LEU A 153 8.73 0.19 -7.00
N HIS A 154 9.13 -0.18 -5.78
CA HIS A 154 9.49 0.80 -4.76
C HIS A 154 10.70 1.69 -5.14
N PRO A 155 11.84 1.14 -5.65
CA PRO A 155 12.95 1.96 -6.14
C PRO A 155 12.55 2.88 -7.31
N PHE A 156 11.66 2.40 -8.18
CA PHE A 156 11.16 3.20 -9.30
C PHE A 156 10.34 4.39 -8.82
N VAL A 157 9.39 4.17 -7.92
CA VAL A 157 8.59 5.26 -7.30
C VAL A 157 9.47 6.23 -6.51
N ALA A 158 10.48 5.73 -5.79
CA ALA A 158 11.43 6.58 -5.08
C ALA A 158 12.22 7.47 -6.05
N GLY A 159 12.69 6.93 -7.18
CA GLY A 159 13.34 7.71 -8.23
C GLY A 159 12.45 8.78 -8.84
N LEU A 160 11.16 8.47 -9.07
CA LEU A 160 10.17 9.44 -9.55
C LEU A 160 9.95 10.59 -8.55
N ARG A 161 9.89 10.29 -7.25
CA ARG A 161 9.74 11.31 -6.20
C ARG A 161 10.96 12.23 -6.12
N GLN A 162 12.17 11.68 -6.18
CA GLN A 162 13.41 12.48 -6.18
C GLN A 162 13.49 13.39 -7.40
N ALA A 163 13.17 12.87 -8.59
CA ALA A 163 13.11 13.68 -9.81
C ALA A 163 12.06 14.79 -9.70
N LEU A 164 10.89 14.51 -9.12
CA LEU A 164 9.85 15.50 -8.89
C LEU A 164 10.30 16.60 -7.91
N GLU A 165 10.93 16.23 -6.79
CA GLU A 165 11.46 17.16 -5.79
C GLU A 165 12.53 18.09 -6.38
N LEU A 166 13.45 17.54 -7.18
CA LEU A 166 14.45 18.32 -7.91
C LEU A 166 13.81 19.35 -8.84
N LEU A 167 12.87 18.90 -9.69
CA LEU A 167 12.16 19.78 -10.62
C LEU A 167 11.40 20.88 -9.89
N GLN A 168 10.72 20.55 -8.79
CA GLN A 168 10.03 21.52 -7.94
C GLN A 168 10.99 22.53 -7.30
N SER A 169 12.18 22.09 -6.84
CA SER A 169 13.20 23.00 -6.32
C SER A 169 13.67 23.97 -7.39
N CYS A 170 13.97 23.47 -8.58
CA CYS A 170 14.46 24.30 -9.67
C CYS A 170 13.40 25.29 -10.16
N ILE A 171 12.12 24.89 -10.21
CA ILE A 171 11.01 25.81 -10.50
C ILE A 171 10.90 26.91 -9.44
N ARG A 172 11.10 26.60 -8.15
CA ARG A 172 11.09 27.61 -7.08
C ARG A 172 12.25 28.59 -7.24
N GLU A 173 13.46 28.07 -7.48
CA GLU A 173 14.66 28.87 -7.70
C GLU A 173 14.49 29.84 -8.88
N LEU A 174 13.97 29.35 -10.01
CA LEU A 174 13.67 30.17 -11.20
C LEU A 174 12.63 31.26 -10.95
N ARG A 175 11.68 31.03 -10.03
CA ARG A 175 10.65 32.00 -9.67
C ARG A 175 11.11 33.04 -8.65
N SER A 176 12.13 32.72 -7.86
CA SER A 176 12.72 33.64 -6.89
C SER A 176 13.75 34.60 -7.48
N THR A 177 14.05 34.48 -8.78
CA THR A 177 15.00 35.37 -9.45
C THR A 177 14.31 36.71 -9.74
N ASP A 178 14.74 37.77 -9.06
CA ASP A 178 14.27 39.14 -9.32
C ASP A 178 14.69 39.64 -10.71
N THR A 179 13.92 40.57 -11.26
CA THR A 179 14.24 41.24 -12.53
C THR A 179 15.58 41.99 -12.41
N PRO A 180 16.60 41.69 -13.25
CA PRO A 180 17.92 42.33 -13.14
C PRO A 180 17.85 43.84 -13.39
N ALA A 181 18.54 44.64 -12.56
CA ALA A 181 18.49 46.10 -12.57
C ALA A 181 19.57 46.75 -13.47
N GLY A 182 20.61 46.01 -13.89
CA GLY A 182 21.67 46.49 -14.80
C GLY A 182 22.20 45.44 -15.79
N MET A 183 22.99 45.88 -16.78
CA MET A 183 23.51 45.02 -17.87
C MET A 183 24.48 43.93 -17.37
N GLN A 184 25.22 44.19 -16.27
CA GLN A 184 26.10 43.21 -15.62
C GLN A 184 25.28 42.13 -14.89
N ASP A 185 24.16 42.52 -14.27
CA ASP A 185 23.20 41.59 -13.64
C ASP A 185 22.56 40.65 -14.66
N VAL A 186 22.37 41.09 -15.92
CA VAL A 186 21.83 40.25 -17.00
C VAL A 186 22.79 39.11 -17.36
N ALA A 187 24.10 39.38 -17.48
CA ALA A 187 25.09 38.36 -17.81
C ALA A 187 25.23 37.30 -16.70
N GLU A 188 25.23 37.75 -15.44
CA GLU A 188 25.24 36.84 -14.28
C GLU A 188 23.97 36.01 -14.17
N CYS A 189 22.81 36.63 -14.43
CA CYS A 189 21.53 35.95 -14.48
C CYS A 189 21.51 34.85 -15.57
N ILE A 190 22.01 35.12 -16.78
CA ILE A 190 22.12 34.11 -17.84
C ILE A 190 23.02 32.95 -17.42
N ARG A 191 24.21 33.24 -16.86
CA ARG A 191 25.15 32.20 -16.39
C ARG A 191 24.49 31.31 -15.33
N TRP A 192 23.82 31.91 -14.35
CA TRP A 192 23.12 31.17 -13.31
C TRP A 192 21.99 30.27 -13.87
N HIS A 193 21.20 30.77 -14.84
CA HIS A 193 20.19 29.97 -15.52
C HIS A 193 20.80 28.76 -16.27
N GLN A 194 21.96 28.95 -16.93
CA GLN A 194 22.67 27.87 -17.61
C GLN A 194 23.17 26.81 -16.63
N GLU A 195 23.75 27.21 -15.50
CA GLU A 195 24.20 26.29 -14.45
C GLU A 195 23.03 25.50 -13.86
N LEU A 196 21.90 26.17 -13.60
CA LEU A 196 20.68 25.53 -13.10
C LEU A 196 20.14 24.50 -14.10
N MET A 197 20.07 24.86 -15.39
CA MET A 197 19.68 23.92 -16.45
C MET A 197 20.63 22.72 -16.51
N GLN A 198 21.94 22.94 -16.48
CA GLN A 198 22.92 21.86 -16.53
C GLN A 198 22.79 20.92 -15.34
N ARG A 199 22.57 21.46 -14.14
CA ARG A 199 22.33 20.67 -12.92
C ARG A 199 21.10 19.78 -13.04
N VAL A 200 19.99 20.31 -13.56
CA VAL A 200 18.75 19.55 -13.74
C VAL A 200 18.92 18.47 -14.80
N LEU A 201 19.44 18.82 -15.97
CA LEU A 201 19.56 17.91 -17.10
C LEU A 201 20.58 16.79 -16.87
N SER A 202 21.58 17.06 -16.01
CA SER A 202 22.61 16.08 -15.66
C SER A 202 22.26 15.25 -14.41
N ASP A 203 21.11 15.49 -13.78
CA ASP A 203 20.73 14.75 -12.58
C ASP A 203 20.56 13.25 -12.89
N PRO A 204 21.28 12.35 -12.18
CA PRO A 204 21.26 10.93 -12.47
C PRO A 204 19.88 10.28 -12.34
N GLN A 205 19.04 10.76 -11.42
CA GLN A 205 17.70 10.20 -11.21
C GLN A 205 16.76 10.63 -12.33
N LEU A 206 16.80 11.91 -12.71
CA LEU A 206 16.00 12.43 -13.82
C LEU A 206 16.37 11.71 -15.13
N VAL A 207 17.66 11.59 -15.41
CA VAL A 207 18.16 10.89 -16.61
C VAL A 207 17.73 9.43 -16.62
N ARG A 208 17.83 8.73 -15.49
CA ARG A 208 17.40 7.32 -15.40
C ARG A 208 15.90 7.18 -15.63
N VAL A 209 15.07 8.03 -15.01
CA VAL A 209 13.61 8.04 -15.21
C VAL A 209 13.26 8.30 -16.67
N GLN A 210 13.93 9.25 -17.34
CA GLN A 210 13.70 9.54 -18.76
C GLN A 210 14.08 8.38 -19.68
N ARG A 211 15.21 7.70 -19.41
CA ARG A 211 15.70 6.60 -20.25
C ARG A 211 14.94 5.30 -20.04
N GLU A 212 14.71 4.94 -18.78
CA GLU A 212 14.21 3.61 -18.41
C GLU A 212 12.74 3.60 -18.02
N GLY A 213 12.17 4.76 -17.69
CA GLY A 213 10.82 4.85 -17.10
C GLY A 213 9.73 4.24 -17.98
N GLY A 214 9.80 4.47 -19.30
CA GLY A 214 8.86 3.86 -20.25
C GLY A 214 8.91 2.33 -20.24
N ALA A 215 10.12 1.76 -20.22
CA ALA A 215 10.32 0.31 -20.19
C ALA A 215 9.87 -0.30 -18.85
N VAL A 216 10.17 0.36 -17.73
CA VAL A 216 9.72 -0.06 -16.40
C VAL A 216 8.19 -0.04 -16.32
N LEU A 217 7.55 1.03 -16.78
CA LEU A 217 6.09 1.13 -16.81
C LEU A 217 5.45 0.06 -17.72
N ALA A 218 6.04 -0.20 -18.90
CA ALA A 218 5.54 -1.24 -19.80
C ALA A 218 5.68 -2.65 -19.20
N ARG A 219 6.72 -2.91 -18.39
CA ARG A 219 6.87 -4.16 -17.64
C ARG A 219 5.83 -4.26 -16.52
N LEU A 220 5.66 -3.20 -15.72
CA LEU A 220 4.69 -3.15 -14.62
C LEU A 220 3.23 -3.25 -15.06
N ARG A 221 2.91 -2.96 -16.34
CA ARG A 221 1.57 -3.15 -16.89
C ARG A 221 1.27 -4.58 -17.35
N ARG A 222 2.31 -5.39 -17.57
CA ARG A 222 2.20 -6.78 -18.04
C ARG A 222 2.23 -7.79 -16.90
N GLU A 223 2.95 -7.45 -15.83
CA GLU A 223 2.91 -8.13 -14.52
C GLU A 223 1.62 -7.78 -13.79
#